data_AF-A0A1B9EW28-F1
#
_entry.id   AF-A0A1B9EW28-F1
#
_cell.length_a   1.000
_cell.length_b   1.000
_cell.length_c   1.000
_cell.angle_alpha   90.00
_cell.angle_beta   90.00
_cell.angle_gamma   90.00
#
_symmetry.space_group_name_H-M   'P 1'
#
loop_
_entity.id
_entity.type
_entity.pdbx_description
1 polymer ?
#
loop_
_entity_poly.entity_id
_entity_poly.type
_entity_poly.pdbx_seq_one_letter_code
_entity_poly.pdbx_strand_id
1 'polypeptide(L)'
;MYEPDETRPSAEPGSVDAARAVAWLGEGRSVEEVLQQALTGPADERDVTLARMGDILQATAQGLSPRAAAVWAGVPEPVLQTWIEKDPAFAAAFAAARALASAHATCPGKQHTPAMLRAMLVAMSTGATMLDALKLAGFSEYRFRLLSRSSPVLESLLAAARSARPSRRSVYVPGTYRPRRPGRKPPPQGGFRLVRRSTSRAEPEED
;
A
#
# COMPACT_ATOMS: atom_id res chain seq x y z
N MET A 1 31.25 -8.30 -39.05
CA MET A 1 30.33 -7.42 -38.31
C MET A 1 29.98 -8.13 -37.03
N TYR A 2 30.43 -7.62 -35.90
CA TYR A 2 30.15 -8.17 -34.58
C TYR A 2 29.06 -7.27 -33.99
N GLU A 3 27.84 -7.78 -33.85
CA GLU A 3 26.80 -7.08 -33.07
C GLU A 3 27.19 -7.20 -31.59
N PRO A 4 27.21 -6.10 -30.82
CA PRO A 4 27.47 -6.19 -29.41
C PRO A 4 26.22 -6.77 -28.74
N ASP A 5 26.37 -7.97 -28.17
CA ASP A 5 25.42 -8.55 -27.22
C ASP A 5 25.05 -7.47 -26.19
N GLU A 6 23.77 -7.16 -26.12
CA GLU A 6 23.20 -6.33 -25.07
C GLU A 6 23.53 -6.99 -23.74
N THR A 7 24.45 -6.38 -23.00
CA THR A 7 24.70 -6.64 -21.59
C THR A 7 23.38 -6.56 -20.83
N ARG A 8 22.71 -7.70 -20.67
CA ARG A 8 21.78 -7.92 -19.56
C ARG A 8 22.59 -7.61 -18.30
N PRO A 9 22.16 -6.65 -17.46
CA PRO A 9 22.80 -6.47 -16.17
C PRO A 9 22.63 -7.78 -15.41
N SER A 10 23.72 -8.52 -15.28
CA SER A 10 23.84 -9.69 -14.44
C SER A 10 23.46 -9.27 -13.03
N ALA A 11 22.24 -9.65 -12.63
CA ALA A 11 21.75 -9.45 -11.28
C ALA A 11 22.75 -10.09 -10.33
N GLU A 12 23.39 -9.28 -9.49
CA GLU A 12 24.36 -9.78 -8.53
C GLU A 12 23.71 -10.86 -7.64
N PRO A 13 24.38 -12.00 -7.41
CA PRO A 13 23.91 -13.01 -6.48
C PRO A 13 23.97 -12.43 -5.06
N GLY A 14 22.82 -11.93 -4.59
CA GLY A 14 22.70 -11.15 -3.35
C GLY A 14 21.77 -9.94 -3.45
N SER A 15 21.40 -9.54 -4.67
CA SER A 15 20.31 -8.61 -4.92
C SER A 15 18.98 -9.26 -4.55
N VAL A 16 18.52 -9.06 -3.31
CA VAL A 16 17.11 -9.30 -2.97
C VAL A 16 16.32 -8.37 -3.88
N ASP A 17 15.58 -8.92 -4.84
CA ASP A 17 14.68 -8.16 -5.68
C ASP A 17 13.59 -7.56 -4.78
N ALA A 18 13.83 -6.34 -4.33
CA ALA A 18 12.98 -5.62 -3.40
C ALA A 18 11.58 -5.38 -3.96
N ALA A 19 11.48 -5.21 -5.29
CA ALA A 19 10.20 -5.11 -5.97
C ALA A 19 9.44 -6.44 -5.87
N ARG A 20 10.11 -7.56 -6.14
CA ARG A 20 9.53 -8.90 -5.96
C ARG A 20 9.16 -9.20 -4.51
N ALA A 21 10.00 -8.83 -3.54
CA ALA A 21 9.71 -9.05 -2.12
C ALA A 21 8.48 -8.27 -1.67
N VAL A 22 8.34 -7.01 -2.09
CA VAL A 22 7.15 -6.19 -1.79
C VAL A 22 5.93 -6.69 -2.56
N ALA A 23 6.09 -7.11 -3.82
CA ALA A 23 5.03 -7.71 -4.61
C ALA A 23 4.51 -8.99 -3.92
N TRP A 24 5.40 -9.88 -3.45
CA TRP A 24 5.04 -11.07 -2.68
C TRP A 24 4.27 -10.77 -1.39
N LEU A 25 4.58 -9.66 -0.71
CA LEU A 25 3.80 -9.23 0.47
C LEU A 25 2.36 -8.85 0.10
N GLY A 26 2.12 -8.36 -1.12
CA GLY A 26 0.78 -8.08 -1.65
C GLY A 26 0.12 -9.33 -2.24
N GLU A 27 0.86 -10.11 -3.01
CA GLU A 27 0.41 -11.32 -3.72
C GLU A 27 0.06 -12.46 -2.76
N GLY A 28 0.69 -12.55 -1.58
CA GLY A 28 0.40 -13.62 -0.62
C GLY A 28 -1.09 -13.73 -0.26
N ARG A 29 -1.83 -12.62 -0.23
CA ARG A 29 -3.28 -12.65 -0.04
C ARG A 29 -4.04 -13.13 -1.28
N SER A 30 -3.58 -12.72 -2.46
CA SER A 30 -4.18 -13.17 -3.73
C SER A 30 -3.97 -14.67 -3.97
N VAL A 31 -2.84 -15.22 -3.52
CA VAL A 31 -2.56 -16.66 -3.59
C VAL A 31 -3.50 -17.42 -2.67
N GLU A 32 -3.71 -16.95 -1.45
CA GLU A 32 -4.66 -17.55 -0.51
C GLU A 32 -6.08 -17.54 -1.07
N GLU A 33 -6.51 -16.42 -1.66
CA GLU A 33 -7.81 -16.30 -2.34
C GLU A 33 -7.96 -17.31 -3.49
N VAL A 34 -6.91 -17.50 -4.30
CA VAL A 34 -6.90 -18.48 -5.41
C VAL A 34 -6.93 -19.92 -4.89
N LEU A 35 -6.17 -20.23 -3.83
CA LEU A 35 -6.16 -21.56 -3.20
C LEU A 35 -7.52 -21.89 -2.59
N GLN A 36 -8.14 -20.92 -1.91
CA GLN A 36 -9.49 -21.07 -1.35
C GLN A 36 -10.53 -21.30 -2.44
N GLN A 37 -10.44 -20.55 -3.54
CA GLN A 37 -11.31 -20.72 -4.70
C GLN A 37 -11.18 -22.11 -5.35
N ALA A 38 -9.96 -22.68 -5.34
CA ALA A 38 -9.70 -24.01 -5.87
C ALA A 38 -10.23 -25.14 -4.97
N LEU A 39 -10.28 -24.93 -3.65
CA LEU A 39 -10.70 -25.96 -2.68
C LEU A 39 -12.21 -25.95 -2.38
N THR A 40 -12.84 -24.77 -2.28
CA THR A 40 -14.16 -24.65 -1.63
C THR A 40 -15.21 -23.86 -2.43
N GLY A 41 -14.86 -23.33 -3.61
CA GLY A 41 -15.71 -22.36 -4.32
C GLY A 41 -15.52 -20.93 -3.77
N PRO A 42 -16.47 -19.99 -3.95
CA PRO A 42 -16.28 -18.61 -3.47
C PRO A 42 -16.03 -18.59 -1.96
N ALA A 43 -15.04 -17.81 -1.52
CA ALA A 43 -14.54 -17.81 -0.14
C ALA A 43 -15.66 -17.61 0.89
N ASP A 44 -15.75 -18.50 1.88
CA ASP A 44 -16.62 -18.35 3.04
C ASP A 44 -16.08 -17.21 3.93
N GLU A 45 -16.95 -16.27 4.30
CA GLU A 45 -16.63 -15.14 5.17
C GLU A 45 -16.06 -15.62 6.53
N ARG A 46 -16.52 -16.78 7.00
CA ARG A 46 -16.03 -17.38 8.24
C ARG A 46 -14.55 -17.76 8.14
N ASP A 47 -14.14 -18.38 7.04
CA ASP A 47 -12.75 -18.81 6.85
C ASP A 47 -11.82 -17.61 6.67
N VAL A 48 -12.25 -16.61 5.91
CA VAL A 48 -11.50 -15.34 5.77
C VAL A 48 -11.32 -14.66 7.12
N THR A 49 -12.35 -14.69 7.97
CA THR A 49 -12.28 -14.12 9.33
C THR A 49 -11.29 -14.89 10.20
N LEU A 50 -11.34 -16.22 10.20
CA LEU A 50 -10.42 -17.06 10.97
C LEU A 50 -8.97 -16.92 10.52
N ALA A 51 -8.72 -16.85 9.21
CA ALA A 51 -7.39 -16.59 8.66
C ALA A 51 -6.84 -15.24 9.14
N ARG A 52 -7.67 -14.18 9.08
CA ARG A 52 -7.31 -12.84 9.58
C ARG A 52 -7.06 -12.83 11.09
N MET A 53 -7.85 -13.56 11.87
CA MET A 53 -7.61 -13.72 13.32
C MET A 53 -6.27 -14.41 13.57
N GLY A 54 -5.94 -15.47 12.82
CA GLY A 54 -4.65 -16.15 12.88
C GLY A 54 -3.47 -15.22 12.58
N ASP A 55 -3.57 -14.42 11.52
CA ASP A 55 -2.57 -13.40 11.17
C ASP A 55 -2.35 -12.39 12.28
N ILE A 56 -3.43 -11.95 12.94
CA ILE A 56 -3.35 -11.03 14.08
C ILE A 56 -2.63 -11.68 15.26
N LEU A 57 -2.95 -12.94 15.59
CA LEU A 57 -2.29 -13.67 16.68
C LEU A 57 -0.80 -13.85 16.39
N GLN A 58 -0.43 -14.23 15.15
CA GLN A 58 0.95 -14.35 14.73
C GLN A 58 1.69 -13.02 14.83
N ALA A 59 1.12 -11.94 14.30
CA ALA A 59 1.69 -10.60 14.38
C ALA A 59 1.90 -10.16 15.83
N THR A 60 0.93 -10.44 16.70
CA THR A 60 0.96 -10.09 18.12
C THR A 60 2.02 -10.89 18.87
N ALA A 61 2.16 -12.19 18.58
CA ALA A 61 3.21 -13.05 19.13
C ALA A 61 4.62 -12.58 18.70
N GLN A 62 4.74 -11.96 17.53
CA GLN A 62 5.98 -11.33 17.07
C GLN A 62 6.25 -9.95 17.70
N GLY A 63 5.40 -9.52 18.64
CA GLY A 63 5.56 -8.28 19.41
C GLY A 63 5.00 -7.04 18.72
N LEU A 64 4.20 -7.19 17.67
CA LEU A 64 3.52 -6.04 17.06
C LEU A 64 2.42 -5.49 17.98
N SER A 65 2.26 -4.17 17.96
CA SER A 65 1.15 -3.51 18.66
C SER A 65 -0.19 -3.94 18.05
N PRO A 66 -1.33 -3.84 18.78
CA PRO A 66 -2.64 -4.21 18.24
C PRO A 66 -2.96 -3.52 16.91
N ARG A 67 -2.62 -2.24 16.79
CA ARG A 67 -2.78 -1.45 15.57
C ARG A 67 -1.88 -1.95 14.43
N ALA A 68 -0.64 -2.35 14.72
CA ALA A 68 0.26 -2.92 13.73
C ALA A 68 -0.17 -4.32 13.27
N ALA A 69 -0.66 -5.14 14.20
CA ALA A 69 -1.21 -6.46 13.91
C ALA A 69 -2.46 -6.37 13.03
N ALA A 70 -3.32 -5.37 13.25
CA ALA A 70 -4.47 -5.10 12.39
C ALA A 70 -4.03 -4.78 10.95
N VAL A 71 -3.03 -3.91 10.76
CA VAL A 71 -2.48 -3.60 9.42
C VAL A 71 -1.82 -4.80 8.77
N TRP A 72 -1.08 -5.61 9.55
CA TRP A 72 -0.49 -6.86 9.08
C TRP A 72 -1.54 -7.78 8.46
N ALA A 73 -2.64 -8.01 9.19
CA ALA A 73 -3.77 -8.84 8.76
C ALA A 73 -4.70 -8.15 7.74
N GLY A 74 -4.47 -6.88 7.41
CA GLY A 74 -5.35 -6.11 6.52
C GLY A 74 -6.76 -5.92 7.09
N VAL A 75 -6.89 -5.87 8.42
CA VAL A 75 -8.15 -5.68 9.16
C VAL A 75 -8.22 -4.25 9.70
N PRO A 76 -9.35 -3.55 9.60
CA PRO A 76 -9.53 -2.26 10.27
C PRO A 76 -9.43 -2.40 11.79
N GLU A 77 -8.73 -1.49 12.45
CA GLU A 77 -8.57 -1.50 13.92
C GLU A 77 -9.91 -1.58 14.70
N PRO A 78 -10.99 -0.88 14.31
CA PRO A 78 -12.28 -1.04 14.99
C PRO A 78 -12.88 -2.45 14.89
N VAL A 79 -12.58 -3.17 13.81
CA VAL A 79 -13.04 -4.57 13.62
C VAL A 79 -12.28 -5.50 14.57
N LEU A 80 -10.97 -5.30 14.73
CA LEU A 80 -10.18 -6.03 15.73
C LEU A 80 -10.73 -5.79 17.15
N GLN A 81 -11.04 -4.54 17.52
CA GLN A 81 -11.64 -4.27 18.83
C GLN A 81 -12.98 -5.00 19.02
N THR A 82 -13.82 -4.97 17.98
CA THR A 82 -15.10 -5.69 17.98
C THR A 82 -14.91 -7.20 18.16
N TRP A 83 -13.89 -7.79 17.54
CA TRP A 83 -13.58 -9.21 17.72
C TRP A 83 -13.12 -9.53 19.13
N ILE A 84 -12.25 -8.71 19.71
CA ILE A 84 -11.79 -8.87 21.10
C ILE A 84 -12.96 -8.76 22.09
N GLU A 85 -13.92 -7.87 21.82
CA GLU A 85 -15.10 -7.68 22.69
C GLU A 85 -16.13 -8.81 22.56
N LYS A 86 -16.36 -9.33 21.35
CA LYS A 86 -17.44 -10.29 21.07
C LYS A 86 -17.01 -11.75 21.16
N ASP A 87 -15.74 -12.06 20.94
CA ASP A 87 -15.22 -13.43 20.95
C ASP A 87 -14.24 -13.63 22.13
N PRO A 88 -14.69 -14.25 23.23
CA PRO A 88 -13.83 -14.46 24.40
C PRO A 88 -12.69 -15.45 24.14
N ALA A 89 -12.87 -16.41 23.22
CA ALA A 89 -11.82 -17.36 22.89
C ALA A 89 -10.69 -16.67 22.12
N PHE A 90 -11.05 -15.83 21.15
CA PHE A 90 -10.08 -14.98 20.44
C PHE A 90 -9.39 -13.99 21.39
N ALA A 91 -10.13 -13.34 22.30
CA ALA A 91 -9.55 -12.43 23.29
C ALA A 91 -8.51 -13.12 24.19
N ALA A 92 -8.80 -14.34 24.65
CA ALA A 92 -7.87 -15.14 25.45
C ALA A 92 -6.61 -15.51 24.66
N ALA A 93 -6.77 -15.95 23.40
CA ALA A 93 -5.63 -16.24 22.51
C ALA A 93 -4.78 -14.99 22.25
N PHE A 94 -5.42 -13.84 22.04
CA PHE A 94 -4.75 -12.56 21.84
C PHE A 94 -3.94 -12.14 23.07
N ALA A 95 -4.50 -12.29 24.27
CA ALA A 95 -3.79 -12.04 25.52
C ALA A 95 -2.59 -12.98 25.70
N ALA A 96 -2.75 -14.27 25.39
CA ALA A 96 -1.66 -15.26 25.43
C ALA A 96 -0.54 -14.93 24.43
N ALA A 97 -0.88 -14.54 23.20
CA ALA A 97 0.10 -14.11 22.20
C ALA A 97 0.90 -12.87 22.67
N ARG A 98 0.24 -11.91 23.34
CA ARG A 98 0.93 -10.77 23.97
C ARG A 98 1.85 -11.19 25.11
N ALA A 99 1.41 -12.12 25.94
CA ALA A 99 2.22 -12.67 27.02
C ALA A 99 3.48 -13.36 26.45
N LEU A 100 3.33 -14.15 25.39
CA LEU A 100 4.44 -14.78 24.68
C LEU A 100 5.44 -13.73 24.17
N ALA A 101 4.95 -12.69 23.47
CA ALA A 101 5.83 -11.61 23.00
C ALA A 101 6.58 -10.91 24.14
N SER A 102 5.89 -10.68 25.27
CA SER A 102 6.50 -10.06 26.45
C SER A 102 7.57 -10.94 27.10
N ALA A 103 7.34 -12.26 27.16
CA ALA A 103 8.27 -13.23 27.74
C ALA A 103 9.54 -13.37 26.90
N HIS A 104 9.43 -13.29 25.57
CA HIS A 104 10.55 -13.38 24.64
C HIS A 104 11.18 -12.02 24.31
N ALA A 105 10.84 -10.96 25.05
CA ALA A 105 11.38 -9.61 24.89
C ALA A 105 11.28 -9.04 23.46
N THR A 106 10.34 -9.54 22.63
CA THR A 106 10.06 -9.02 21.29
C THR A 106 9.27 -7.70 21.33
N CYS A 107 9.18 -7.07 22.51
CA CYS A 107 8.47 -5.82 22.72
C CYS A 107 8.97 -4.70 21.79
N PRO A 108 8.03 -3.93 21.21
CA PRO A 108 8.36 -2.87 20.28
C PRO A 108 9.21 -1.81 20.98
N GLY A 109 10.35 -1.46 20.37
CA GLY A 109 11.25 -0.40 20.83
C GLY A 109 12.62 -0.86 21.34
N LYS A 110 12.79 -2.14 21.76
CA LYS A 110 14.10 -2.64 22.21
C LYS A 110 14.93 -3.26 21.09
N GLN A 111 14.31 -4.00 20.17
CA GLN A 111 14.97 -4.65 19.03
C GLN A 111 14.16 -4.48 17.74
N HIS A 112 14.84 -4.42 16.59
CA HIS A 112 14.20 -4.39 15.28
C HIS A 112 13.87 -5.82 14.87
N THR A 113 12.58 -6.15 14.74
CA THR A 113 12.17 -7.45 14.25
C THR A 113 11.82 -7.38 12.75
N PRO A 114 12.02 -8.45 11.98
CA PRO A 114 11.54 -8.54 10.60
C PRO A 114 10.04 -8.27 10.49
N ALA A 115 9.27 -8.60 11.54
CA ALA A 115 7.85 -8.31 11.65
C ALA A 115 7.53 -6.82 11.56
N MET A 116 8.31 -5.97 12.26
CA MET A 116 8.15 -4.51 12.21
C MET A 116 8.43 -3.98 10.81
N LEU A 117 9.49 -4.48 10.14
CA LEU A 117 9.81 -4.09 8.76
C LEU A 117 8.68 -4.48 7.81
N ARG A 118 8.15 -5.70 7.90
CA ARG A 118 7.02 -6.16 7.08
C ARG A 118 5.76 -5.31 7.34
N ALA A 119 5.39 -5.06 8.59
CA ALA A 119 4.25 -4.21 8.92
C ALA A 119 4.39 -2.79 8.33
N MET A 120 5.60 -2.22 8.39
CA MET A 120 5.89 -0.90 7.81
C MET A 120 5.81 -0.91 6.28
N LEU A 121 6.37 -1.92 5.60
CA LEU A 121 6.31 -2.03 4.14
C LEU A 121 4.86 -2.19 3.65
N VAL A 122 4.04 -2.99 4.35
CA VAL A 122 2.60 -3.15 4.08
C VAL A 122 1.83 -1.84 4.30
N ALA A 123 2.13 -1.11 5.38
CA ALA A 123 1.53 0.20 5.61
C ALA A 123 1.91 1.21 4.50
N MET A 124 3.16 1.19 4.06
CA MET A 124 3.63 2.10 3.00
C MET A 124 3.04 1.77 1.63
N SER A 125 2.91 0.47 1.30
CA SER A 125 2.29 0.01 0.05
C SER A 125 0.79 0.28 0.01
N THR A 126 0.12 0.34 1.17
CA THR A 126 -1.30 0.75 1.27
C THR A 126 -1.50 2.26 1.28
N GLY A 127 -0.41 3.05 1.27
CA GLY A 127 -0.44 4.51 1.11
C GLY A 127 -0.15 5.32 2.37
N ALA A 128 0.18 4.69 3.49
CA ALA A 128 0.61 5.42 4.70
C ALA A 128 1.90 6.20 4.44
N THR A 129 2.04 7.36 5.08
CA THR A 129 3.30 8.12 5.02
C THR A 129 4.41 7.35 5.75
N MET A 130 5.68 7.66 5.46
CA MET A 130 6.80 7.00 6.10
C MET A 130 6.80 7.18 7.63
N LEU A 131 6.46 8.39 8.11
CA LEU A 131 6.37 8.67 9.54
C LEU A 131 5.23 7.90 10.21
N ASP A 132 4.07 7.82 9.55
CA ASP A 132 2.93 7.07 10.09
C ASP A 132 3.24 5.56 10.12
N ALA A 133 3.86 5.03 9.07
CA ALA A 133 4.26 3.63 8.99
C ALA A 133 5.33 3.28 10.05
N LEU A 134 6.30 4.16 10.30
CA LEU A 134 7.31 4.00 11.34
C LEU A 134 6.69 3.96 12.74
N LYS A 135 5.82 4.91 13.04
CA LYS A 135 5.10 4.97 14.32
C LYS A 135 4.23 3.74 14.53
N LEU A 136 3.52 3.31 13.47
CA LEU A 136 2.67 2.14 13.50
C LEU A 136 3.47 0.87 13.80
N ALA A 137 4.57 0.66 13.10
CA ALA A 137 5.46 -0.48 13.32
C ALA A 137 6.28 -0.39 14.62
N GLY A 138 6.21 0.71 15.38
CA GLY A 138 6.91 0.87 16.66
C GLY A 138 8.40 1.18 16.54
N PHE A 139 8.84 1.75 15.41
CA PHE A 139 10.23 2.17 15.23
C PHE A 139 10.52 3.51 15.91
N SER A 140 11.70 3.61 16.52
CA SER A 140 12.32 4.91 16.83
C SER A 140 12.87 5.52 15.55
N GLU A 141 12.50 6.77 15.24
CA GLU A 141 12.96 7.48 14.04
C GLU A 141 14.50 7.60 13.97
N TYR A 142 15.16 7.77 15.11
CA TYR A 142 16.62 7.85 15.17
C TYR A 142 17.26 6.51 14.81
N ARG A 143 16.81 5.42 15.45
CA ARG A 143 17.34 4.07 15.20
C ARG A 143 17.05 3.60 13.78
N PHE A 144 15.86 3.93 13.27
CA PHE A 144 15.50 3.60 11.90
C PHE A 144 16.38 4.33 10.88
N ARG A 145 16.68 5.63 11.09
CA ARG A 145 17.62 6.37 10.25
C ARG A 145 19.03 5.79 10.29
N LEU A 146 19.47 5.30 11.44
CA LEU A 146 20.74 4.60 11.55
C LEU A 146 20.72 3.30 10.74
N LEU A 147 19.65 2.52 10.87
CA LEU A 147 19.46 1.26 10.15
C LEU A 147 19.40 1.45 8.62
N SER A 148 18.69 2.48 8.14
CA SER A 148 18.59 2.78 6.71
C SER A 148 19.93 3.20 6.13
N ARG A 149 20.73 3.98 6.87
CA ARG A 149 22.08 4.36 6.46
C ARG A 149 23.04 3.19 6.41
N SER A 150 22.84 2.18 7.27
CA SER A 150 23.69 0.99 7.30
C SER A 150 23.32 -0.09 6.27
N SER A 151 22.17 0.01 5.60
CA SER A 151 21.69 -1.04 4.70
C SER A 151 21.06 -0.47 3.42
N PRO A 152 21.76 -0.54 2.26
CA PRO A 152 21.19 -0.10 0.98
C PRO A 152 19.99 -0.97 0.54
N VAL A 153 19.95 -2.23 0.99
CA VAL A 153 18.83 -3.15 0.73
C VAL A 153 17.54 -2.60 1.35
N LEU A 154 17.61 -2.03 2.56
CA LEU A 154 16.44 -1.44 3.19
C LEU A 154 15.91 -0.25 2.38
N GLU A 155 16.78 0.60 1.84
CA GLU A 155 16.35 1.72 0.99
C GLU A 155 15.63 1.25 -0.28
N SER A 156 16.11 0.17 -0.89
CA SER A 156 15.47 -0.45 -2.06
C SER A 156 14.07 -1.00 -1.73
N LEU A 157 13.89 -1.63 -0.56
CA LEU A 157 12.58 -2.09 -0.08
C LEU A 157 11.61 -0.93 0.17
N LEU A 158 12.09 0.17 0.75
CA LEU A 158 11.27 1.36 0.97
C LEU A 158 10.86 2.03 -0.34
N ALA A 159 11.73 2.03 -1.34
CA ALA A 159 11.43 2.54 -2.66
C ALA A 159 10.38 1.66 -3.35
N ALA A 160 10.56 0.34 -3.32
CA ALA A 160 9.60 -0.64 -3.85
C ALA A 160 8.22 -0.54 -3.18
N ALA A 161 8.17 -0.41 -1.84
CA ALA A 161 6.92 -0.21 -1.11
C ALA A 161 6.22 1.09 -1.49
N ARG A 162 6.97 2.15 -1.79
CA ARG A 162 6.42 3.44 -2.27
C ARG A 162 5.87 3.34 -3.69
N SER A 163 6.54 2.63 -4.58
CA SER A 163 6.08 2.44 -5.96
C SER A 163 4.89 1.48 -6.05
N ALA A 164 4.77 0.52 -5.13
CA ALA A 164 3.64 -0.40 -5.04
C ALA A 164 2.34 0.25 -4.55
N ARG A 165 2.37 1.55 -4.21
CA ARG A 165 1.16 2.26 -3.79
C ARG A 165 0.09 2.17 -4.87
N PRO A 166 -1.17 1.84 -4.52
CA PRO A 166 -2.25 1.95 -5.47
C PRO A 166 -2.25 3.38 -5.96
N SER A 167 -1.94 3.55 -7.24
CA SER A 167 -2.02 4.84 -7.91
C SER A 167 -3.42 5.32 -7.62
N ARG A 168 -3.55 6.39 -6.81
CA ARG A 168 -4.81 7.11 -6.69
C ARG A 168 -5.09 7.50 -8.13
N ARG A 169 -5.93 6.72 -8.83
CA ARG A 169 -6.46 7.08 -10.13
C ARG A 169 -6.93 8.48 -9.90
N SER A 170 -6.15 9.42 -10.44
CA SER A 170 -6.50 10.82 -10.45
C SER A 170 -7.85 10.80 -11.09
N VAL A 171 -8.92 10.85 -10.28
CA VAL A 171 -10.25 11.18 -10.78
C VAL A 171 -9.97 12.38 -11.63
N TYR A 172 -10.11 12.23 -12.94
CA TYR A 172 -9.86 13.32 -13.87
C TYR A 172 -10.86 14.39 -13.48
N VAL A 173 -10.40 15.35 -12.68
CA VAL A 173 -11.16 16.54 -12.35
C VAL A 173 -10.91 17.45 -13.54
N PRO A 174 -11.91 17.70 -14.39
CA PRO A 174 -11.77 18.64 -15.49
C PRO A 174 -11.22 19.96 -14.93
N GLY A 175 -10.35 20.63 -15.69
CA GLY A 175 -9.61 21.81 -15.21
C GLY A 175 -10.49 22.96 -14.66
N THR A 176 -11.81 22.89 -14.87
CA THR A 176 -12.83 23.80 -14.33
C THR A 176 -13.08 23.64 -12.83
N TYR A 177 -12.78 22.48 -12.22
CA TYR A 177 -13.07 22.18 -10.81
C TYR A 177 -11.84 22.12 -9.91
N ARG A 178 -10.63 22.42 -10.42
CA ARG A 178 -9.46 22.56 -9.53
C ARG A 178 -9.60 23.83 -8.69
N PRO A 179 -9.54 23.74 -7.34
CA PRO A 179 -9.46 24.92 -6.49
C PRO A 179 -8.26 25.75 -6.91
N ARG A 180 -8.51 27.02 -7.27
CA ARG A 180 -7.47 27.92 -7.79
C ARG A 180 -6.43 28.19 -6.69
N ARG A 181 -5.14 28.04 -7.02
CA ARG A 181 -4.06 28.61 -6.19
C ARG A 181 -4.31 30.13 -6.06
N PRO A 182 -4.28 30.70 -4.85
CA PRO A 182 -4.39 32.15 -4.68
C PRO A 182 -3.26 32.84 -5.45
N GLY A 183 -3.58 33.81 -6.31
CA GLY A 183 -2.59 34.70 -6.94
C GLY A 183 -2.37 34.60 -8.45
N ARG A 184 -3.06 33.72 -9.19
CA ARG A 184 -3.01 33.75 -10.67
C ARG A 184 -4.18 34.57 -11.25
N LYS A 185 -3.85 35.66 -11.95
CA LYS A 185 -4.82 36.45 -12.74
C LYS A 185 -5.47 35.57 -13.83
N PRO A 186 -6.79 35.69 -14.07
CA PRO A 186 -7.47 34.92 -15.11
C PRO A 186 -7.00 35.36 -16.51
N PRO A 187 -6.89 34.44 -17.48
CA PRO A 187 -6.78 34.82 -18.89
C PRO A 187 -8.10 35.46 -19.37
N PRO A 188 -8.05 36.44 -20.29
CA PRO A 188 -9.25 37.11 -20.79
C PRO A 188 -10.16 36.13 -21.52
N GLN A 189 -11.42 36.07 -21.09
CA GLN A 189 -12.48 35.30 -21.73
C GLN A 189 -13.06 36.10 -22.90
N GLY A 190 -13.20 35.46 -24.07
CA GLY A 190 -14.14 35.89 -25.11
C GLY A 190 -13.59 36.82 -26.19
N GLY A 191 -12.82 36.27 -27.13
CA GLY A 191 -12.63 36.88 -28.45
C GLY A 191 -13.60 36.25 -29.44
N PHE A 192 -14.64 36.96 -29.86
CA PHE A 192 -15.50 36.52 -30.96
C PHE A 192 -14.87 36.94 -32.29
N ARG A 193 -14.78 36.02 -33.25
CA ARG A 193 -14.33 36.29 -34.63
C ARG A 193 -15.55 36.37 -35.54
N LEU A 194 -15.83 37.54 -36.09
CA LEU A 194 -16.89 37.71 -37.10
C LEU A 194 -16.43 37.09 -38.43
N VAL A 195 -17.23 36.16 -38.95
CA VAL A 195 -17.03 35.56 -40.28
C VAL A 195 -18.07 36.14 -41.22
N ARG A 196 -17.62 36.78 -42.30
CA ARG A 196 -18.45 37.37 -43.35
C ARG A 196 -19.04 36.24 -44.21
N ARG A 197 -20.35 35.99 -44.15
CA ARG A 197 -21.03 35.09 -45.09
C ARG A 197 -21.31 35.85 -46.38
N SER A 198 -20.67 35.46 -47.47
CA SER A 198 -21.04 35.90 -48.82
C SER A 198 -22.36 35.24 -49.22
N THR A 199 -23.40 36.05 -49.44
CA THR A 199 -24.67 35.63 -50.03
C THR A 199 -24.50 35.55 -51.55
N SER A 200 -24.27 34.35 -52.09
CA SER A 200 -24.52 34.09 -53.51
C SER A 200 -25.97 33.64 -53.65
N ARG A 201 -26.85 34.63 -53.86
CA ARG A 201 -28.20 34.43 -54.40
C ARG A 201 -28.05 34.12 -55.89
N ALA A 202 -28.19 32.86 -56.25
CA ALA A 202 -28.42 32.44 -57.63
C ALA A 202 -29.87 31.96 -57.68
N GLU A 203 -30.69 32.68 -58.42
CA GLU A 203 -32.10 32.39 -58.67
C GLU A 203 -32.22 31.18 -59.62
N PRO A 204 -33.23 30.32 -59.47
CA PRO A 204 -33.68 29.47 -60.55
C PRO A 204 -34.74 30.20 -61.39
N GLU A 205 -34.44 30.42 -62.68
CA GLU A 205 -35.46 30.66 -63.71
C GLU A 205 -36.21 29.35 -63.98
N GLU A 206 -37.55 29.43 -64.00
CA GLU A 206 -38.46 28.41 -64.52
C GLU A 206 -38.75 28.67 -66.02
N ASP A 207 -38.99 27.56 -66.74
CA ASP A 207 -39.48 27.36 -68.12
C ASP A 207 -38.56 27.65 -69.33
#